data_AF-A0A946VGG4-F1
#
_entry.id   AF-A0A946VGG4-F1
#
_cell.length_a   1.000
_cell.length_b   1.000
_cell.length_c   1.000
_cell.angle_alpha   90.00
_cell.angle_beta   90.00
_cell.angle_gamma   90.00
#
_symmetry.space_group_name_H-M   'P 1'
#
loop_
_entity.id
_entity.type
_entity.pdbx_description
1 polymer ?
#
loop_
_entity_poly.entity_id
_entity_poly.type
_entity_poly.pdbx_seq_one_letter_code
_entity_poly.pdbx_strand_id
1 'polypeptide(L)'
;MSTDMYRSILILLVGAVFTVLVPSQLLAANSNWPAYGLDNNEQRFSKLDQINQANVNQLGLAWWFETDFNRGLEATPIVLDGIMYFTGNWSVVYAVDALTGKLLWRYDPEVPKAWGKMACCDVVNRGVAVADGKVVFGALDTRLIALDQRSGELLWQTKTADTKKWPYTITGAPRIANGKVFIGNGGAEYGVRGFVAAYDLQDGEQLWKFYTVPGNPADGFENEAMARAAQTWNGQWWKFGGGGTVWDSIVYDEELNQLYIGVGNGSPWNREIRSPGGGDNLYLSSIVALNPDSGEYLWHYQETPAETWDYTATQPIMLAETMWQGEQRKVIWHAPKNGFFFVIDRTNGKLLSAEPFARVNWASGYDLETGRPVFTEDGDYKDEARFVYPSSGGAHNWHPMAHSPETGLVYIPVMDVGVEFATNNKTEYTWGEWNLGVEMDAPSTDSAMFLKMLIERIPKGSLLAWDPVQQKAACRWFCR
;
A
#
# COMPACT_ATOMS: atom_id res chain seq x y z
N MET A 1 52.50 82.56 -18.39
CA MET A 1 51.48 81.92 -17.51
C MET A 1 50.16 81.94 -18.24
N SER A 2 49.78 80.82 -18.86
CA SER A 2 48.41 80.53 -19.29
C SER A 2 48.38 79.07 -19.75
N THR A 3 47.72 78.24 -18.97
CA THR A 3 47.43 76.83 -19.21
C THR A 3 46.11 76.73 -19.97
N ASP A 4 46.09 76.05 -21.12
CA ASP A 4 44.84 75.67 -21.81
C ASP A 4 44.54 74.18 -21.64
N MET A 5 43.28 73.94 -21.34
CA MET A 5 42.71 72.77 -20.69
C MET A 5 41.93 71.93 -21.71
N TYR A 6 42.34 70.68 -21.92
CA TYR A 6 41.55 69.67 -22.63
C TYR A 6 40.37 69.24 -21.75
N ARG A 7 39.14 69.39 -22.26
CA ARG A 7 37.91 68.83 -21.67
C ARG A 7 37.72 67.37 -22.12
N SER A 8 37.78 66.44 -21.18
CA SER A 8 37.32 65.06 -21.36
C SER A 8 35.90 64.90 -20.82
N ILE A 9 34.99 64.35 -21.64
CA ILE A 9 33.63 63.96 -21.25
C ILE A 9 33.69 62.53 -20.72
N LEU A 10 33.32 62.35 -19.44
CA LEU A 10 33.18 61.03 -18.80
C LEU A 10 31.70 60.59 -18.89
N ILE A 11 31.42 59.54 -19.65
CA ILE A 11 30.10 58.89 -19.68
C ILE A 11 30.09 57.83 -18.56
N LEU A 12 29.28 58.06 -17.52
CA LEU A 12 29.00 57.11 -16.45
C LEU A 12 27.91 56.12 -16.92
N LEU A 13 28.30 54.89 -17.21
CA LEU A 13 27.38 53.75 -17.36
C LEU A 13 27.04 53.21 -15.97
N VAL A 14 25.85 53.52 -15.47
CA VAL A 14 25.29 52.89 -14.27
C VAL A 14 24.54 51.63 -14.72
N GLY A 15 25.16 50.46 -14.54
CA GLY A 15 24.49 49.18 -14.71
C GLY A 15 23.56 48.92 -13.52
N ALA A 16 22.25 48.96 -13.75
CA ALA A 16 21.27 48.52 -12.77
C ALA A 16 21.25 46.98 -12.72
N VAL A 17 21.78 46.41 -11.64
CA VAL A 17 21.60 44.98 -11.33
C VAL A 17 20.18 44.81 -10.79
N PHE A 18 19.25 44.36 -11.64
CA PHE A 18 17.96 43.87 -11.19
C PHE A 18 18.17 42.52 -10.50
N THR A 19 18.20 42.53 -9.16
CA THR A 19 18.03 41.32 -8.37
C THR A 19 16.58 40.91 -8.51
N VAL A 20 16.31 39.88 -9.33
CA VAL A 20 15.01 39.21 -9.35
C VAL A 20 14.87 38.50 -8.00
N LEU A 21 14.18 39.14 -7.06
CA LEU A 21 13.67 38.47 -5.87
C LEU A 21 12.58 37.50 -6.33
N VAL A 22 12.97 36.26 -6.61
CA VAL A 22 12.02 35.15 -6.66
C VAL A 22 11.42 35.07 -5.25
N PRO A 23 10.08 35.20 -5.09
CA PRO A 23 9.47 35.06 -3.78
C PRO A 23 9.87 33.70 -3.20
N SER A 24 10.38 33.68 -1.96
CA SER A 24 10.71 32.44 -1.24
C SER A 24 9.54 31.45 -1.17
N GLN A 25 8.30 31.93 -1.32
CA GLN A 25 7.09 31.13 -1.46
C GLN A 25 7.04 30.28 -2.74
N LEU A 26 7.67 30.72 -3.84
CA LEU A 26 7.73 29.97 -5.10
C LEU A 26 8.79 28.85 -5.08
N LEU A 27 9.86 29.04 -4.29
CA LEU A 27 10.86 27.99 -4.04
C LEU A 27 10.38 26.98 -2.99
N ALA A 28 9.59 27.40 -2.00
CA ALA A 28 9.01 26.53 -0.98
C ALA A 28 8.02 25.48 -1.55
N ALA A 29 7.27 25.83 -2.60
CA ALA A 29 6.37 24.90 -3.28
C ALA A 29 7.10 23.73 -3.99
N ASN A 30 8.37 23.91 -4.35
CA ASN A 30 9.15 22.94 -5.12
C ASN A 30 9.86 21.86 -4.28
N SER A 31 9.62 21.78 -2.96
CA SER A 31 10.28 20.80 -2.08
C SER A 31 9.32 20.06 -1.13
N ASN A 32 8.02 20.14 -1.37
CA ASN A 32 7.01 19.42 -0.59
C ASN A 32 6.94 17.93 -0.95
N TRP A 33 6.48 17.12 0.00
CA TRP A 33 5.99 15.75 -0.23
C TRP A 33 4.53 15.69 0.24
N PRO A 34 3.57 16.12 -0.61
CA PRO A 34 2.22 16.48 -0.15
C PRO A 34 1.29 15.28 0.04
N ALA A 35 1.57 14.14 -0.58
CA ALA A 35 0.73 12.94 -0.53
C ALA A 35 1.56 11.68 -0.28
N TYR A 36 0.90 10.58 0.10
CA TYR A 36 1.56 9.32 0.47
C TYR A 36 2.57 8.83 -0.57
N GLY A 37 2.18 8.84 -1.85
CA GLY A 37 3.02 8.44 -2.97
C GLY A 37 3.72 9.60 -3.70
N LEU A 38 3.92 10.74 -3.02
CA LEU A 38 4.23 12.08 -3.54
C LEU A 38 3.05 12.74 -4.25
N ASP A 39 2.39 12.01 -5.14
CA ASP A 39 1.16 12.40 -5.82
C ASP A 39 0.18 11.23 -5.92
N ASN A 40 -0.97 11.46 -6.54
CA ASN A 40 -2.04 10.47 -6.70
C ASN A 40 -1.69 9.32 -7.67
N ASN A 41 -0.61 9.43 -8.45
CA ASN A 41 -0.12 8.32 -9.28
C ASN A 41 0.73 7.31 -8.50
N GLU A 42 1.14 7.68 -7.28
CA GLU A 42 1.95 6.89 -6.36
C GLU A 42 3.29 6.38 -6.93
N GLN A 43 3.87 7.11 -7.89
CA GLN A 43 5.16 6.74 -8.52
C GLN A 43 6.38 7.03 -7.64
N ARG A 44 6.22 7.89 -6.62
CA ARG A 44 7.27 8.24 -5.64
C ARG A 44 8.57 8.78 -6.26
N PHE A 45 8.44 9.55 -7.34
CA PHE A 45 9.57 10.16 -8.05
C PHE A 45 9.72 11.65 -7.72
N SER A 46 10.79 12.03 -7.03
CA SER A 46 11.15 13.43 -6.82
C SER A 46 11.99 13.98 -7.98
N LYS A 47 11.71 15.21 -8.40
CA LYS A 47 12.50 15.94 -9.42
C LYS A 47 13.71 16.67 -8.83
N LEU A 48 13.93 16.60 -7.51
CA LEU A 48 15.07 17.24 -6.86
C LEU A 48 16.37 16.50 -7.20
N ASP A 49 17.39 17.24 -7.61
CA ASP A 49 18.66 16.72 -8.13
C ASP A 49 19.90 17.22 -7.36
N GLN A 50 19.70 17.99 -6.28
CA GLN A 50 20.78 18.50 -5.43
C GLN A 50 21.66 17.34 -4.93
N ILE A 51 21.06 16.22 -4.53
CA ILE A 51 21.75 14.97 -4.22
C ILE A 51 21.71 14.09 -5.47
N ASN A 52 22.88 13.71 -5.96
CA ASN A 52 23.04 12.92 -7.18
C ASN A 52 24.28 12.02 -7.10
N GLN A 53 24.54 11.26 -8.16
CA GLN A 53 25.62 10.27 -8.21
C GLN A 53 27.02 10.87 -7.94
N ALA A 54 27.24 12.16 -8.25
CA ALA A 54 28.53 12.80 -8.06
C ALA A 54 28.80 13.21 -6.61
N ASN A 55 27.78 13.35 -5.76
CA ASN A 55 27.91 13.88 -4.40
C ASN A 55 27.20 13.07 -3.30
N VAL A 56 26.48 11.98 -3.63
CA VAL A 56 25.79 11.14 -2.64
C VAL A 56 26.73 10.57 -1.56
N ASN A 57 28.01 10.40 -1.88
CA ASN A 57 29.04 9.99 -0.92
C ASN A 57 29.36 11.04 0.16
N GLN A 58 28.86 12.27 0.03
CA GLN A 58 29.00 13.34 1.02
C GLN A 58 27.79 13.42 1.97
N LEU A 59 26.77 12.57 1.78
CA LEU A 59 25.57 12.58 2.60
C LEU A 59 25.90 12.19 4.05
N GLY A 60 25.33 12.93 5.00
CA GLY A 60 25.48 12.68 6.43
C GLY A 60 24.18 12.95 7.19
N LEU A 61 24.12 12.53 8.45
CA LEU A 61 22.96 12.75 9.33
C LEU A 61 22.80 14.25 9.63
N ALA A 62 21.66 14.83 9.23
CA ALA A 62 21.33 16.22 9.56
C ALA A 62 20.73 16.34 10.98
N TRP A 63 19.73 15.52 11.30
CA TRP A 63 19.10 15.42 12.61
C TRP A 63 18.40 14.06 12.75
N TRP A 64 17.98 13.71 13.96
CA TRP A 64 17.19 12.52 14.27
C TRP A 64 16.07 12.87 15.27
N PHE A 65 15.01 12.06 15.31
CA PHE A 65 13.87 12.26 16.20
C PHE A 65 13.52 10.94 16.90
N GLU A 66 13.36 10.97 18.23
CA GLU A 66 12.94 9.81 19.02
C GLU A 66 11.42 9.75 19.12
N THR A 67 10.83 8.62 18.74
CA THR A 67 9.40 8.35 18.97
C THR A 67 9.21 7.62 20.30
N ASP A 68 7.99 7.60 20.84
CA ASP A 68 7.69 7.03 22.17
C ASP A 68 7.94 5.52 22.30
N PHE A 69 8.06 4.78 21.18
CA PHE A 69 8.13 3.32 21.17
C PHE A 69 9.21 2.81 20.21
N ASN A 70 9.77 1.64 20.54
CA ASN A 70 10.81 0.97 19.75
C ASN A 70 10.24 -0.29 19.05
N ARG A 71 9.32 -0.07 18.10
CA ARG A 71 8.67 -1.12 17.29
C ARG A 71 8.72 -0.73 15.80
N GLY A 72 7.99 -1.43 14.92
CA GLY A 72 8.01 -1.14 13.49
C GLY A 72 7.54 0.29 13.19
N LEU A 73 8.31 1.03 12.39
CA LEU A 73 7.96 2.36 11.88
C LEU A 73 7.81 2.27 10.37
N GLU A 74 6.56 2.31 9.88
CA GLU A 74 6.24 2.14 8.45
C GLU A 74 5.80 3.46 7.79
N ALA A 75 5.68 4.55 8.57
CA ALA A 75 5.07 5.76 8.08
C ALA A 75 5.86 6.40 6.94
N THR A 76 5.15 6.80 5.88
CA THR A 76 5.67 7.81 4.94
C THR A 76 5.40 9.20 5.52
N PRO A 77 6.42 10.02 5.83
CA PRO A 77 6.20 11.37 6.29
C PRO A 77 5.61 12.26 5.19
N ILE A 78 4.62 13.08 5.55
CA ILE A 78 4.08 14.13 4.69
C ILE A 78 4.77 15.44 5.04
N VAL A 79 5.33 16.14 4.05
CA VAL A 79 6.06 17.39 4.25
C VAL A 79 5.39 18.51 3.49
N LEU A 80 4.87 19.49 4.23
CA LEU A 80 4.19 20.67 3.70
C LEU A 80 4.71 21.92 4.39
N ASP A 81 5.22 22.87 3.60
CA ASP A 81 5.63 24.20 4.05
C ASP A 81 6.61 24.18 5.24
N GLY A 82 7.55 23.24 5.20
CA GLY A 82 8.59 23.08 6.23
C GLY A 82 8.18 22.30 7.47
N ILE A 83 6.95 21.77 7.52
CA ILE A 83 6.48 20.91 8.60
C ILE A 83 6.37 19.47 8.09
N MET A 84 6.91 18.52 8.85
CA MET A 84 6.84 17.09 8.59
C MET A 84 5.86 16.42 9.55
N TYR A 85 4.88 15.70 9.02
CA TYR A 85 3.83 14.99 9.75
C TYR A 85 3.96 13.49 9.53
N PHE A 86 3.92 12.70 10.61
CA PHE A 86 3.98 11.24 10.51
C PHE A 86 3.37 10.57 11.75
N THR A 87 3.03 9.30 11.61
CA THR A 87 2.58 8.46 12.72
C THR A 87 3.72 7.55 13.22
N GLY A 88 3.66 7.18 14.49
CA GLY A 88 4.44 6.12 15.10
C GLY A 88 3.58 4.96 15.58
N ASN A 89 4.12 4.11 16.45
CA ASN A 89 3.40 2.96 16.99
C ASN A 89 2.17 3.38 17.81
N TRP A 90 1.14 2.52 17.82
CA TRP A 90 -0.18 2.82 18.39
C TRP A 90 -0.82 4.10 17.83
N SER A 91 -0.43 4.50 16.62
CA SER A 91 -0.99 5.63 15.89
C SER A 91 -0.77 6.99 16.57
N VAL A 92 0.28 7.13 17.37
CA VAL A 92 0.70 8.46 17.88
C VAL A 92 1.14 9.32 16.69
N VAL A 93 0.67 10.56 16.61
CA VAL A 93 0.99 11.50 15.54
C VAL A 93 1.99 12.54 16.04
N TYR A 94 2.97 12.85 15.19
CA TYR A 94 3.96 13.90 15.43
C TYR A 94 3.94 14.91 14.28
N ALA A 95 4.09 16.18 14.62
CA ALA A 95 4.50 17.22 13.68
C ALA A 95 5.82 17.82 14.16
N VAL A 96 6.80 17.86 13.25
CA VAL A 96 8.13 18.39 13.52
C VAL A 96 8.52 19.42 12.47
N ASP A 97 9.38 20.35 12.85
CA ASP A 97 10.08 21.20 11.89
C ASP A 97 10.99 20.32 11.02
N ALA A 98 10.76 20.32 9.70
CA ALA A 98 11.42 19.38 8.79
C ALA A 98 12.93 19.62 8.64
N LEU A 99 13.43 20.82 8.97
CA LEU A 99 14.84 21.16 8.87
C LEU A 99 15.62 20.83 10.15
N THR A 100 14.97 20.89 11.30
CA THR A 100 15.63 20.76 12.61
C THR A 100 15.21 19.54 13.41
N GLY A 101 14.11 18.87 13.04
CA GLY A 101 13.53 17.78 13.81
C GLY A 101 12.85 18.23 15.11
N LYS A 102 12.74 19.55 15.36
CA LYS A 102 12.13 20.08 16.57
C LYS A 102 10.64 19.72 16.60
N LEU A 103 10.19 19.09 17.67
CA LEU A 103 8.77 18.83 17.92
C LEU A 103 7.97 20.14 17.96
N LEU A 104 6.93 20.20 17.13
CA LEU A 104 5.95 21.29 17.12
C LEU A 104 4.74 20.91 17.96
N TRP A 105 4.17 19.74 17.69
CA TRP A 105 3.09 19.15 18.49
C TRP A 105 3.08 17.62 18.36
N ARG A 106 2.45 16.96 19.34
CA ARG A 106 2.27 15.51 19.42
C ARG A 106 0.82 15.22 19.83
N TYR A 107 0.21 14.23 19.20
CA TYR A 107 -1.13 13.75 19.57
C TYR A 107 -1.10 12.25 19.84
N ASP A 108 -1.53 11.83 21.03
CA ASP A 108 -1.74 10.41 21.37
C ASP A 108 -3.23 10.10 21.29
N PRO A 109 -3.67 9.19 20.40
CA PRO A 109 -5.07 8.79 20.36
C PRO A 109 -5.48 7.96 21.59
N GLU A 110 -4.55 7.56 22.46
CA GLU A 110 -4.79 6.71 23.63
C GLU A 110 -5.35 5.33 23.25
N VAL A 111 -4.86 4.76 22.14
CA VAL A 111 -5.20 3.37 21.77
C VAL A 111 -4.84 2.44 22.93
N PRO A 112 -5.79 1.63 23.44
CA PRO A 112 -5.50 0.69 24.51
C PRO A 112 -4.37 -0.26 24.10
N LYS A 113 -3.27 -0.31 24.86
CA LYS A 113 -2.08 -1.07 24.46
C LYS A 113 -2.37 -2.57 24.25
N ALA A 114 -3.32 -3.12 25.00
CA ALA A 114 -3.82 -4.48 24.83
C ALA A 114 -4.47 -4.75 23.46
N TRP A 115 -4.98 -3.70 22.78
CA TRP A 115 -5.49 -3.81 21.42
C TRP A 115 -4.39 -4.19 20.41
N GLY A 116 -3.11 -4.03 20.77
CA GLY A 116 -1.99 -4.55 19.99
C GLY A 116 -2.05 -6.07 19.76
N LYS A 117 -2.75 -6.83 20.61
CA LYS A 117 -3.03 -8.26 20.36
C LYS A 117 -3.90 -8.48 19.11
N MET A 118 -4.69 -7.49 18.69
CA MET A 118 -5.57 -7.59 17.52
C MET A 118 -4.86 -7.19 16.22
N ALA A 119 -3.61 -6.74 16.29
CA ALA A 119 -2.79 -6.50 15.11
C ALA A 119 -2.03 -7.79 14.76
N CYS A 120 -2.14 -8.28 13.52
CA CYS A 120 -1.43 -9.49 13.10
C CYS A 120 0.09 -9.29 13.12
N CYS A 121 0.53 -8.09 12.79
CA CYS A 121 1.82 -7.89 12.15
C CYS A 121 2.53 -6.69 12.78
N ASP A 122 2.50 -6.61 14.11
CA ASP A 122 2.96 -5.47 14.94
C ASP A 122 1.99 -4.26 14.96
N VAL A 123 2.22 -3.34 15.90
CA VAL A 123 1.42 -2.12 16.13
C VAL A 123 1.90 -0.94 15.27
N VAL A 124 2.12 -1.23 14.00
CA VAL A 124 2.60 -0.30 12.97
C VAL A 124 1.49 0.64 12.49
N ASN A 125 1.88 1.75 11.87
CA ASN A 125 0.98 2.66 11.18
C ASN A 125 1.73 3.31 10.00
N ARG A 126 1.06 3.45 8.86
CA ARG A 126 1.68 3.86 7.59
C ARG A 126 1.66 5.37 7.33
N GLY A 127 1.03 6.15 8.20
CA GLY A 127 1.16 7.61 8.16
C GLY A 127 -0.17 8.35 8.18
N VAL A 128 -0.08 9.62 7.79
CA VAL A 128 -1.18 10.57 7.77
C VAL A 128 -1.51 11.00 6.35
N ALA A 129 -2.67 11.61 6.15
CA ALA A 129 -2.96 12.47 5.01
C ALA A 129 -3.18 13.91 5.50
N VAL A 130 -2.72 14.90 4.74
CA VAL A 130 -2.82 16.31 5.13
C VAL A 130 -3.49 17.12 4.03
N ALA A 131 -4.61 17.77 4.35
CA ALA A 131 -5.38 18.58 3.40
C ALA A 131 -6.29 19.56 4.14
N ASP A 132 -6.61 20.70 3.54
CA ASP A 132 -7.56 21.70 4.06
C ASP A 132 -7.34 22.09 5.55
N GLY A 133 -6.06 22.24 5.94
CA GLY A 133 -5.69 22.58 7.31
C GLY A 133 -5.87 21.43 8.31
N LYS A 134 -6.04 20.19 7.85
CA LYS A 134 -6.27 19.01 8.70
C LYS A 134 -5.19 17.96 8.49
N VAL A 135 -4.80 17.29 9.58
CA VAL A 135 -4.00 16.05 9.57
C VAL A 135 -4.93 14.90 9.93
N VAL A 136 -5.14 13.98 9.00
CA VAL A 136 -6.08 12.86 9.12
C VAL A 136 -5.33 11.54 9.19
N PHE A 137 -5.72 10.66 10.12
CA PHE A 137 -5.10 9.34 10.28
C PHE A 137 -6.08 8.30 10.82
N GLY A 138 -5.81 7.03 10.51
CA GLY A 138 -6.50 5.89 11.09
C GLY A 138 -5.77 5.39 12.33
N ALA A 139 -6.46 5.39 13.47
CA ALA A 139 -5.96 4.79 14.71
C ALA A 139 -6.14 3.27 14.68
N LEU A 140 -5.21 2.54 15.32
CA LEU A 140 -5.19 1.08 15.34
C LEU A 140 -6.50 0.47 15.87
N ASP A 141 -7.24 1.17 16.72
CA ASP A 141 -8.55 0.77 17.26
C ASP A 141 -9.75 1.21 16.41
N THR A 142 -9.54 1.48 15.12
CA THR A 142 -10.56 1.78 14.09
C THR A 142 -11.22 3.15 14.19
N ARG A 143 -10.63 4.08 14.94
CA ARG A 143 -11.02 5.49 14.85
C ARG A 143 -10.35 6.14 13.64
N LEU A 144 -11.11 6.85 12.82
CA LEU A 144 -10.59 7.82 11.87
C LEU A 144 -10.64 9.19 12.55
N ILE A 145 -9.51 9.89 12.59
CA ILE A 145 -9.32 11.09 13.40
C ILE A 145 -8.75 12.20 12.52
N ALA A 146 -9.29 13.40 12.63
CA ALA A 146 -8.71 14.62 12.06
C ALA A 146 -8.28 15.59 13.16
N LEU A 147 -7.08 16.12 12.99
CA LEU A 147 -6.47 17.12 13.85
C LEU A 147 -6.29 18.43 13.08
N ASP A 148 -6.33 19.57 13.77
CA ASP A 148 -5.90 20.83 13.21
C ASP A 148 -4.40 20.75 12.88
N GLN A 149 -4.05 21.09 11.64
CA GLN A 149 -2.69 20.91 11.13
C GLN A 149 -1.64 21.74 11.91
N ARG A 150 -2.02 22.89 12.46
CA ARG A 150 -1.09 23.81 13.14
C ARG A 150 -0.88 23.48 14.60
N SER A 151 -1.96 23.11 15.29
CA SER A 151 -1.98 22.93 16.75
C SER A 151 -1.97 21.47 17.19
N GLY A 152 -2.42 20.55 16.33
CA GLY A 152 -2.67 19.15 16.68
C GLY A 152 -3.94 18.94 17.49
N GLU A 153 -4.80 19.96 17.64
CA GLU A 153 -6.07 19.84 18.36
C GLU A 153 -7.06 18.94 17.59
N LEU A 154 -7.81 18.11 18.32
CA LEU A 154 -8.83 17.24 17.74
C LEU A 154 -9.95 18.08 17.12
N LEU A 155 -10.21 17.87 15.82
CA LEU A 155 -11.33 18.48 15.10
C LEU A 155 -12.54 17.55 15.09
N TRP A 156 -12.33 16.30 14.65
CA TRP A 156 -13.37 15.28 14.62
C TRP A 156 -12.77 13.88 14.75
N GLN A 157 -13.59 12.93 15.21
CA GLN A 157 -13.27 11.51 15.17
C GLN A 157 -14.52 10.67 14.90
N THR A 158 -14.38 9.59 14.15
CA THR A 158 -15.46 8.64 13.85
C THR A 158 -14.96 7.21 13.99
N LYS A 159 -15.85 6.27 14.30
CA LYS A 159 -15.53 4.83 14.33
C LYS A 159 -15.85 4.22 12.97
N THR A 160 -14.88 3.55 12.36
CA THR A 160 -15.07 2.96 11.02
C THR A 160 -15.66 1.55 11.07
N ALA A 161 -15.54 0.86 12.21
CA ALA A 161 -15.99 -0.51 12.40
C ALA A 161 -16.49 -0.81 13.82
N ASP A 162 -17.27 -1.88 13.98
CA ASP A 162 -17.68 -2.40 15.28
C ASP A 162 -16.65 -3.39 15.82
N THR A 163 -15.73 -2.87 16.65
CA THR A 163 -14.65 -3.64 17.27
C THR A 163 -15.12 -4.61 18.36
N LYS A 164 -16.37 -4.50 18.84
CA LYS A 164 -16.93 -5.48 19.77
C LYS A 164 -17.36 -6.75 19.05
N LYS A 165 -17.88 -6.59 17.84
CA LYS A 165 -18.32 -7.72 17.00
C LYS A 165 -17.13 -8.46 16.39
N TRP A 166 -16.13 -7.72 15.91
CA TRP A 166 -14.98 -8.28 15.20
C TRP A 166 -13.70 -7.50 15.53
N PRO A 167 -12.54 -8.18 15.62
CA PRO A 167 -11.26 -7.56 15.97
C PRO A 167 -10.63 -6.79 14.80
N TYR A 168 -11.32 -5.75 14.33
CA TYR A 168 -10.83 -4.85 13.29
C TYR A 168 -9.64 -4.01 13.78
N THR A 169 -8.72 -3.71 12.86
CA THR A 169 -7.63 -2.74 13.07
C THR A 169 -7.49 -1.81 11.86
N ILE A 170 -6.77 -0.69 12.03
CA ILE A 170 -6.32 0.15 10.91
C ILE A 170 -4.81 0.38 11.04
N THR A 171 -4.06 0.00 10.01
CA THR A 171 -2.61 0.23 9.92
C THR A 171 -2.25 1.11 8.72
N GLY A 172 -3.06 1.11 7.66
CA GLY A 172 -2.87 1.94 6.46
C GLY A 172 -3.03 3.43 6.70
N ALA A 173 -2.37 4.23 5.86
CA ALA A 173 -2.56 5.67 5.81
C ALA A 173 -3.83 6.00 5.01
N PRO A 174 -4.65 6.97 5.42
CA PRO A 174 -5.78 7.42 4.61
C PRO A 174 -5.30 8.05 3.29
N ARG A 175 -6.21 8.16 2.33
CA ARG A 175 -6.03 8.99 1.14
C ARG A 175 -7.10 10.06 1.10
N ILE A 176 -6.73 11.26 0.65
CA ILE A 176 -7.66 12.37 0.53
C ILE A 176 -7.74 12.78 -0.93
N ALA A 177 -8.96 12.84 -1.46
CA ALA A 177 -9.24 13.46 -2.75
C ALA A 177 -10.69 13.95 -2.83
N ASN A 178 -10.92 15.03 -3.56
CA ASN A 178 -12.24 15.64 -3.77
C ASN A 178 -13.04 15.86 -2.47
N GLY A 179 -12.38 16.33 -1.41
CA GLY A 179 -12.99 16.57 -0.10
C GLY A 179 -13.39 15.31 0.67
N LYS A 180 -12.95 14.12 0.23
CA LYS A 180 -13.24 12.83 0.86
C LYS A 180 -11.98 12.20 1.42
N VAL A 181 -12.13 11.48 2.53
CA VAL A 181 -11.11 10.63 3.14
C VAL A 181 -11.46 9.17 2.85
N PHE A 182 -10.59 8.47 2.14
CA PHE A 182 -10.70 7.04 1.89
C PHE A 182 -9.84 6.26 2.87
N ILE A 183 -10.43 5.25 3.52
CA ILE A 183 -9.73 4.37 4.45
C ILE A 183 -10.37 2.99 4.45
N GLY A 184 -9.54 1.95 4.54
CA GLY A 184 -9.98 0.57 4.72
C GLY A 184 -9.64 0.04 6.12
N ASN A 185 -9.40 -1.26 6.22
CA ASN A 185 -9.16 -1.95 7.49
C ASN A 185 -8.15 -3.10 7.32
N GLY A 186 -7.61 -3.59 8.43
CA GLY A 186 -6.93 -4.89 8.55
C GLY A 186 -7.74 -5.88 9.39
N GLY A 187 -7.20 -7.10 9.55
CA GLY A 187 -7.74 -8.14 10.44
C GLY A 187 -8.22 -9.43 9.77
N ALA A 188 -7.84 -9.72 8.52
CA ALA A 188 -8.25 -10.95 7.83
C ALA A 188 -7.88 -12.22 8.63
N GLU A 189 -6.71 -12.21 9.29
CA GLU A 189 -6.21 -13.31 10.13
C GLU A 189 -7.13 -13.59 11.33
N TYR A 190 -7.98 -12.63 11.70
CA TYR A 190 -8.93 -12.71 12.80
C TYR A 190 -10.40 -12.76 12.34
N GLY A 191 -10.64 -13.15 11.10
CA GLY A 191 -11.99 -13.41 10.60
C GLY A 191 -12.85 -12.18 10.37
N VAL A 192 -12.25 -11.02 10.10
CA VAL A 192 -13.03 -9.81 9.81
C VAL A 192 -13.46 -9.75 8.34
N ARG A 193 -14.57 -9.07 8.07
CA ARG A 193 -15.04 -8.79 6.71
C ARG A 193 -14.44 -7.47 6.21
N GLY A 194 -13.68 -7.51 5.12
CA GLY A 194 -12.99 -6.36 4.56
C GLY A 194 -13.92 -5.33 3.92
N PHE A 195 -13.52 -4.06 4.01
CA PHE A 195 -14.20 -2.96 3.36
C PHE A 195 -13.23 -1.81 3.04
N VAL A 196 -13.68 -0.90 2.18
CA VAL A 196 -13.19 0.47 2.07
C VAL A 196 -14.37 1.41 2.26
N ALA A 197 -14.15 2.58 2.85
CA ALA A 197 -15.19 3.58 3.05
C ALA A 197 -14.65 4.98 2.75
N ALA A 198 -15.57 5.86 2.35
CA ALA A 198 -15.31 7.29 2.22
C ALA A 198 -16.00 8.06 3.34
N TYR A 199 -15.32 9.09 3.82
CA TYR A 199 -15.80 10.02 4.83
C TYR A 199 -15.65 11.45 4.32
N ASP A 200 -16.54 12.35 4.72
CA ASP A 200 -16.37 13.77 4.45
C ASP A 200 -15.17 14.31 5.23
N LEU A 201 -14.29 15.06 4.56
CA LEU A 201 -13.08 15.61 5.18
C LEU A 201 -13.39 16.67 6.25
N GLN A 202 -14.52 17.37 6.15
CA GLN A 202 -14.86 18.47 7.03
C GLN A 202 -15.32 17.99 8.41
N ASP A 203 -16.14 16.95 8.47
CA ASP A 203 -16.77 16.51 9.73
C ASP A 203 -16.62 15.01 10.05
N GLY A 204 -16.08 14.21 9.13
CA GLY A 204 -15.90 12.77 9.31
C GLY A 204 -17.20 11.95 9.16
N GLU A 205 -18.26 12.49 8.56
CA GLU A 205 -19.46 11.74 8.23
C GLU A 205 -19.14 10.64 7.21
N GLN A 206 -19.61 9.41 7.45
CA GLN A 206 -19.43 8.31 6.48
C GLN A 206 -20.35 8.51 5.29
N LEU A 207 -19.78 8.76 4.10
CA LEU A 207 -20.53 8.98 2.86
C LEU A 207 -20.99 7.67 2.24
N TRP A 208 -20.09 6.69 2.16
CA TRP A 208 -20.38 5.37 1.63
C TRP A 208 -19.42 4.32 2.19
N LYS A 209 -19.81 3.05 2.09
CA LYS A 209 -18.97 1.89 2.45
C LYS A 209 -19.16 0.77 1.42
N PHE A 210 -18.05 0.26 0.91
CA PHE A 210 -18.01 -0.89 0.01
C PHE A 210 -17.34 -2.06 0.70
N TYR A 211 -18.09 -3.14 0.94
CA TYR A 211 -17.51 -4.42 1.36
C TYR A 211 -16.85 -5.10 0.17
N THR A 212 -15.72 -5.77 0.40
CA THR A 212 -14.94 -6.44 -0.66
C THR A 212 -15.26 -7.93 -0.80
N VAL A 213 -15.98 -8.51 0.16
CA VAL A 213 -16.44 -9.90 0.13
C VAL A 213 -17.91 -9.98 0.56
N PRO A 214 -18.69 -10.96 0.06
CA PRO A 214 -20.11 -11.08 0.36
C PRO A 214 -20.37 -11.48 1.81
N GLY A 215 -21.47 -10.97 2.37
CA GLY A 215 -21.94 -11.30 3.72
C GLY A 215 -22.74 -12.61 3.79
N ASN A 216 -23.50 -12.77 4.86
CA ASN A 216 -24.43 -13.87 5.03
C ASN A 216 -25.60 -13.74 4.03
N PRO A 217 -25.83 -14.71 3.13
CA PRO A 217 -26.89 -14.62 2.13
C PRO A 217 -28.30 -14.44 2.72
N ALA A 218 -28.53 -14.90 3.95
CA ALA A 218 -29.83 -14.76 4.61
C ALA A 218 -30.18 -13.31 5.01
N ASP A 219 -29.17 -12.45 5.15
CA ASP A 219 -29.35 -11.03 5.49
C ASP A 219 -29.54 -10.15 4.23
N GLY A 220 -29.41 -10.74 3.04
CA GLY A 220 -29.31 -10.03 1.77
C GLY A 220 -27.89 -9.50 1.51
N PHE A 221 -27.73 -8.76 0.41
CA PHE A 221 -26.46 -8.17 0.00
C PHE A 221 -26.61 -6.65 -0.14
N GLU A 222 -25.55 -5.91 0.19
CA GLU A 222 -25.56 -4.45 0.22
C GLU A 222 -25.73 -3.82 -1.17
N ASN A 223 -25.30 -4.53 -2.22
CA ASN A 223 -25.40 -4.09 -3.61
C ASN A 223 -25.30 -5.30 -4.57
N GLU A 224 -25.50 -5.05 -5.86
CA GLU A 224 -25.40 -6.07 -6.91
C GLU A 224 -24.00 -6.69 -7.02
N ALA A 225 -22.94 -5.93 -6.75
CA ALA A 225 -21.57 -6.45 -6.79
C ALA A 225 -21.36 -7.54 -5.73
N MET A 226 -21.87 -7.34 -4.51
CA MET A 226 -21.86 -8.37 -3.45
C MET A 226 -22.74 -9.57 -3.79
N ALA A 227 -23.89 -9.35 -4.43
CA ALA A 227 -24.75 -10.44 -4.89
C ALA A 227 -24.08 -11.29 -6.00
N ARG A 228 -23.36 -10.66 -6.94
CA ARG A 228 -22.56 -11.35 -7.95
C ARG A 228 -21.36 -12.07 -7.32
N ALA A 229 -20.65 -11.39 -6.43
CA ALA A 229 -19.51 -11.97 -5.73
C ALA A 229 -19.93 -13.25 -5.01
N ALA A 230 -21.05 -13.26 -4.29
CA ALA A 230 -21.59 -14.42 -3.56
C ALA A 230 -21.74 -15.71 -4.40
N GLN A 231 -21.95 -15.59 -5.71
CA GLN A 231 -22.06 -16.76 -6.61
C GLN A 231 -20.73 -17.50 -6.76
N THR A 232 -19.61 -16.84 -6.43
CA THR A 232 -18.25 -17.41 -6.46
C THR A 232 -17.81 -17.96 -5.10
N TRP A 233 -18.68 -17.93 -4.09
CA TRP A 233 -18.41 -18.48 -2.76
C TRP A 233 -19.35 -19.65 -2.47
N ASN A 234 -18.81 -20.66 -1.80
CA ASN A 234 -19.53 -21.86 -1.42
C ASN A 234 -19.44 -22.06 0.10
N GLY A 235 -20.33 -22.88 0.68
CA GLY A 235 -20.30 -23.17 2.11
C GLY A 235 -20.77 -22.00 2.98
N GLN A 236 -20.14 -21.80 4.14
CA GLN A 236 -20.56 -20.84 5.16
C GLN A 236 -19.49 -19.78 5.47
N TRP A 237 -18.87 -19.23 4.44
CA TRP A 237 -17.76 -18.25 4.55
C TRP A 237 -18.04 -17.09 5.51
N TRP A 238 -19.29 -16.62 5.58
CA TRP A 238 -19.70 -15.50 6.43
C TRP A 238 -19.51 -15.76 7.92
N LYS A 239 -19.41 -17.02 8.36
CA LYS A 239 -19.07 -17.38 9.75
C LYS A 239 -17.62 -17.05 10.12
N PHE A 240 -16.76 -16.90 9.11
CA PHE A 240 -15.35 -16.56 9.24
C PHE A 240 -15.05 -15.11 8.79
N GLY A 241 -16.08 -14.32 8.48
CA GLY A 241 -15.97 -12.97 7.91
C GLY A 241 -15.46 -12.88 6.47
N GLY A 242 -14.78 -13.92 5.97
CA GLY A 242 -14.38 -14.05 4.57
C GLY A 242 -13.07 -13.32 4.20
N GLY A 243 -12.57 -12.40 5.02
CA GLY A 243 -11.31 -11.68 4.76
C GLY A 243 -11.52 -10.48 3.81
N GLY A 244 -10.59 -10.28 2.86
CA GLY A 244 -10.67 -9.24 1.84
C GLY A 244 -10.32 -7.83 2.33
N THR A 245 -9.51 -7.71 3.37
CA THR A 245 -9.23 -6.41 4.00
C THR A 245 -8.39 -5.48 3.12
N VAL A 246 -8.74 -4.19 3.08
CA VAL A 246 -8.05 -3.14 2.28
C VAL A 246 -7.14 -2.34 3.21
N TRP A 247 -5.94 -2.86 3.49
CA TRP A 247 -5.10 -2.34 4.59
C TRP A 247 -4.02 -1.34 4.18
N ASP A 248 -3.80 -1.10 2.88
CA ASP A 248 -2.87 -0.08 2.37
C ASP A 248 -3.32 0.53 1.03
N SER A 249 -3.19 -0.19 -0.09
CA SER A 249 -3.44 0.39 -1.42
C SER A 249 -4.87 0.85 -1.67
N ILE A 250 -4.99 2.17 -1.71
CA ILE A 250 -6.15 2.95 -2.11
C ILE A 250 -5.56 4.07 -2.98
N VAL A 251 -5.93 4.17 -4.25
CA VAL A 251 -5.33 5.12 -5.20
C VAL A 251 -6.43 5.79 -6.00
N TYR A 252 -6.42 7.12 -6.04
CA TYR A 252 -7.43 7.89 -6.77
C TYR A 252 -6.86 8.39 -8.10
N ASP A 253 -7.55 8.08 -9.19
CA ASP A 253 -7.25 8.56 -10.52
C ASP A 253 -8.12 9.77 -10.84
N GLU A 254 -7.53 10.96 -10.76
CA GLU A 254 -8.18 12.23 -11.07
C GLU A 254 -8.70 12.29 -12.50
N GLU A 255 -7.99 11.67 -13.45
CA GLU A 255 -8.28 11.79 -14.86
C GLU A 255 -9.50 10.95 -15.26
N LEU A 256 -9.60 9.74 -14.69
CA LEU A 256 -10.72 8.83 -14.95
C LEU A 256 -11.84 8.94 -13.91
N ASN A 257 -11.61 9.71 -12.83
CA ASN A 257 -12.46 9.78 -11.65
C ASN A 257 -12.79 8.37 -11.11
N GLN A 258 -11.76 7.56 -10.87
CA GLN A 258 -11.87 6.19 -10.35
C GLN A 258 -11.02 6.01 -9.10
N LEU A 259 -11.54 5.24 -8.14
CA LEU A 259 -10.80 4.81 -6.96
C LEU A 259 -10.39 3.35 -7.14
N TYR A 260 -9.09 3.07 -7.19
CA TYR A 260 -8.56 1.72 -7.23
C TYR A 260 -8.20 1.26 -5.82
N ILE A 261 -8.64 0.06 -5.45
CA ILE A 261 -8.30 -0.56 -4.18
C ILE A 261 -7.65 -1.92 -4.40
N GLY A 262 -6.63 -2.21 -3.59
CA GLY A 262 -6.06 -3.55 -3.47
C GLY A 262 -6.78 -4.35 -2.39
N VAL A 263 -7.25 -5.56 -2.72
CA VAL A 263 -8.01 -6.41 -1.80
C VAL A 263 -7.13 -7.50 -1.21
N GLY A 264 -7.25 -7.73 0.10
CA GLY A 264 -6.49 -8.74 0.83
C GLY A 264 -6.92 -10.19 0.58
N ASN A 265 -6.32 -11.06 1.38
CA ASN A 265 -6.48 -12.51 1.44
C ASN A 265 -7.81 -12.97 2.06
N GLY A 266 -8.14 -14.24 1.88
CA GLY A 266 -9.32 -14.87 2.47
C GLY A 266 -9.19 -15.17 3.97
N SER A 267 -10.33 -15.36 4.65
CA SER A 267 -10.36 -15.84 6.03
C SER A 267 -11.25 -17.07 6.23
N PRO A 268 -10.73 -18.18 6.80
CA PRO A 268 -9.30 -18.51 6.93
C PRO A 268 -8.58 -18.49 5.57
N TRP A 269 -7.25 -18.53 5.57
CA TRP A 269 -6.47 -18.56 4.32
C TRP A 269 -6.83 -19.79 3.48
N ASN A 270 -6.95 -20.95 4.11
CA ASN A 270 -7.30 -22.19 3.43
C ASN A 270 -8.71 -22.14 2.81
N ARG A 271 -8.75 -22.11 1.47
CA ARG A 271 -9.99 -22.05 0.71
C ARG A 271 -10.94 -23.21 0.99
N GLU A 272 -10.42 -24.41 1.23
CA GLU A 272 -11.26 -25.60 1.43
C GLU A 272 -12.11 -25.49 2.71
N ILE A 273 -11.70 -24.66 3.68
CA ILE A 273 -12.47 -24.42 4.90
C ILE A 273 -13.55 -23.36 4.68
N ARG A 274 -13.17 -22.20 4.14
CA ARG A 274 -14.13 -21.08 3.92
C ARG A 274 -15.04 -21.30 2.71
N SER A 275 -14.62 -22.05 1.72
CA SER A 275 -15.32 -22.28 0.45
C SER A 275 -15.09 -23.70 -0.11
N PRO A 276 -15.58 -24.76 0.56
CA PRO A 276 -15.30 -26.17 0.21
C PRO A 276 -15.80 -26.59 -1.18
N GLY A 277 -16.78 -25.88 -1.74
CA GLY A 277 -17.23 -26.09 -3.13
C GLY A 277 -16.33 -25.43 -4.18
N GLY A 278 -15.21 -24.83 -3.77
CA GLY A 278 -14.33 -24.05 -4.63
C GLY A 278 -14.92 -22.67 -4.95
N GLY A 279 -14.62 -22.18 -6.15
CA GLY A 279 -14.95 -20.84 -6.61
C GLY A 279 -13.79 -19.86 -6.49
N ASP A 280 -13.96 -18.72 -7.15
CA ASP A 280 -12.96 -17.65 -7.25
C ASP A 280 -12.85 -16.81 -5.97
N ASN A 281 -13.92 -16.82 -5.15
CA ASN A 281 -14.01 -16.06 -3.92
C ASN A 281 -13.80 -14.55 -4.12
N LEU A 282 -14.60 -13.95 -4.99
CA LEU A 282 -14.53 -12.52 -5.27
C LEU A 282 -14.84 -11.67 -4.03
N TYR A 283 -14.13 -10.57 -3.77
CA TYR A 283 -13.06 -9.95 -4.58
C TYR A 283 -11.67 -10.16 -3.95
N LEU A 284 -11.40 -11.29 -3.30
CA LEU A 284 -10.09 -11.57 -2.71
C LEU A 284 -8.97 -11.38 -3.74
N SER A 285 -7.82 -10.85 -3.30
CA SER A 285 -6.61 -10.69 -4.12
C SER A 285 -6.87 -10.07 -5.49
N SER A 286 -7.66 -8.99 -5.48
CA SER A 286 -8.07 -8.27 -6.67
C SER A 286 -7.67 -6.80 -6.58
N ILE A 287 -7.46 -6.18 -7.74
CA ILE A 287 -7.67 -4.74 -7.90
C ILE A 287 -9.14 -4.52 -8.22
N VAL A 288 -9.81 -3.66 -7.47
CA VAL A 288 -11.19 -3.27 -7.71
C VAL A 288 -11.24 -1.76 -7.97
N ALA A 289 -11.93 -1.36 -9.03
CA ALA A 289 -12.22 0.04 -9.33
C ALA A 289 -13.62 0.40 -8.86
N LEU A 290 -13.71 1.52 -8.14
CA LEU A 290 -14.94 2.08 -7.61
C LEU A 290 -15.15 3.50 -8.10
N ASN A 291 -16.40 3.92 -8.19
CA ASN A 291 -16.73 5.33 -8.26
C ASN A 291 -16.39 5.99 -6.90
N PRO A 292 -15.54 7.03 -6.87
CA PRO A 292 -15.08 7.65 -5.62
C PRO A 292 -16.19 8.42 -4.88
N ASP A 293 -17.24 8.86 -5.58
CA ASP A 293 -18.31 9.65 -5.00
C ASP A 293 -19.42 8.78 -4.39
N SER A 294 -19.72 7.62 -4.99
CA SER A 294 -20.80 6.74 -4.55
C SER A 294 -20.34 5.41 -3.92
N GLY A 295 -19.08 5.00 -4.14
CA GLY A 295 -18.59 3.67 -3.80
C GLY A 295 -19.11 2.57 -4.72
N GLU A 296 -19.76 2.92 -5.83
CA GLU A 296 -20.29 1.95 -6.81
C GLU A 296 -19.16 1.19 -7.49
N TYR A 297 -19.33 -0.12 -7.64
CA TYR A 297 -18.41 -0.98 -8.37
C TYR A 297 -18.37 -0.62 -9.87
N LEU A 298 -17.17 -0.50 -10.44
CA LEU A 298 -16.95 -0.27 -11.86
C LEU A 298 -16.43 -1.53 -12.57
N TRP A 299 -15.25 -1.99 -12.17
CA TRP A 299 -14.59 -3.19 -12.71
C TRP A 299 -13.65 -3.80 -11.67
N HIS A 300 -13.17 -5.02 -11.92
CA HIS A 300 -12.08 -5.61 -11.15
C HIS A 300 -11.21 -6.47 -12.04
N TYR A 301 -9.97 -6.70 -11.59
CA TYR A 301 -9.12 -7.78 -12.07
C TYR A 301 -8.64 -8.57 -10.85
N GLN A 302 -8.94 -9.87 -10.82
CA GLN A 302 -8.52 -10.75 -9.75
C GLN A 302 -7.16 -11.35 -10.07
N GLU A 303 -6.13 -10.85 -9.39
CA GLU A 303 -4.74 -11.26 -9.60
C GLU A 303 -4.50 -12.67 -9.09
N THR A 304 -5.23 -13.14 -8.09
CA THR A 304 -5.10 -14.53 -7.62
C THR A 304 -6.48 -15.10 -7.33
N PRO A 305 -7.18 -15.63 -8.35
CA PRO A 305 -8.43 -16.34 -8.13
C PRO A 305 -8.21 -17.53 -7.21
N ALA A 306 -9.20 -17.84 -6.37
CA ALA A 306 -9.13 -18.97 -5.45
C ALA A 306 -7.93 -18.93 -4.47
N GLU A 307 -7.46 -17.73 -4.12
CA GLU A 307 -6.30 -17.50 -3.28
C GLU A 307 -6.32 -18.28 -1.97
N THR A 308 -5.18 -18.89 -1.61
CA THR A 308 -5.05 -19.72 -0.41
C THR A 308 -3.66 -19.61 0.26
N TRP A 309 -2.80 -18.66 -0.12
CA TRP A 309 -1.41 -18.55 0.34
C TRP A 309 -1.11 -17.29 1.17
N ASP A 310 -2.13 -16.52 1.52
CA ASP A 310 -2.05 -15.12 1.96
C ASP A 310 -1.42 -14.17 0.93
N TYR A 311 -1.76 -14.34 -0.35
CA TYR A 311 -1.32 -13.44 -1.43
C TYR A 311 -2.26 -12.26 -1.62
N THR A 312 -2.23 -11.32 -0.68
CA THR A 312 -2.93 -10.03 -0.78
C THR A 312 -2.56 -9.25 -2.04
N ALA A 313 -3.49 -8.45 -2.58
CA ALA A 313 -3.25 -7.47 -3.65
C ALA A 313 -3.13 -6.03 -3.11
N THR A 314 -2.83 -5.86 -1.82
CA THR A 314 -2.82 -4.58 -1.10
C THR A 314 -1.51 -3.82 -1.20
N GLN A 315 -0.56 -4.32 -1.99
CA GLN A 315 0.75 -3.68 -2.22
C GLN A 315 0.60 -2.42 -3.09
N PRO A 316 1.56 -1.48 -3.03
CA PRO A 316 1.44 -0.19 -3.74
C PRO A 316 1.02 -0.33 -5.21
N ILE A 317 -0.06 0.35 -5.58
CA ILE A 317 -0.57 0.43 -6.96
C ILE A 317 0.00 1.71 -7.58
N MET A 318 0.69 1.60 -8.72
CA MET A 318 1.16 2.78 -9.46
C MET A 318 0.31 3.04 -10.69
N LEU A 319 -0.08 4.29 -10.89
CA LEU A 319 -0.73 4.74 -12.12
C LEU A 319 0.32 5.26 -13.09
N ALA A 320 0.32 4.77 -14.32
CA ALA A 320 1.26 5.20 -15.34
C ALA A 320 0.59 5.35 -16.70
N GLU A 321 1.26 6.10 -17.57
CA GLU A 321 1.00 6.09 -19.00
C GLU A 321 2.24 5.58 -19.71
N THR A 322 2.06 4.65 -20.65
CA THR A 322 3.19 4.04 -21.34
C THR A 322 2.84 3.63 -22.76
N MET A 323 3.85 3.56 -23.61
CA MET A 323 3.73 2.99 -24.94
C MET A 323 3.74 1.46 -24.81
N TRP A 324 2.56 0.85 -24.90
CA TRP A 324 2.38 -0.59 -24.80
C TRP A 324 2.10 -1.18 -26.17
N GLN A 325 3.02 -2.02 -26.67
CA GLN A 325 2.89 -2.67 -27.98
C GLN A 325 2.58 -1.71 -29.15
N GLY A 326 3.14 -0.50 -29.10
CA GLY A 326 2.98 0.52 -30.14
C GLY A 326 1.76 1.42 -29.96
N GLU A 327 0.99 1.27 -28.89
CA GLU A 327 -0.12 2.15 -28.55
C GLU A 327 0.04 2.79 -27.17
N GLN A 328 -0.31 4.08 -27.05
CA GLN A 328 -0.35 4.74 -25.75
C GLN A 328 -1.45 4.10 -24.90
N ARG A 329 -1.11 3.69 -23.67
CA ARG A 329 -2.02 3.07 -22.71
C ARG A 329 -1.90 3.72 -21.33
N LYS A 330 -3.04 3.82 -20.65
CA LYS A 330 -3.13 4.14 -19.23
C LYS A 330 -3.16 2.84 -18.46
N VAL A 331 -2.16 2.62 -17.62
CA VAL A 331 -1.94 1.34 -16.97
C VAL A 331 -1.82 1.48 -15.47
N ILE A 332 -2.17 0.41 -14.78
CA ILE A 332 -1.70 0.11 -13.44
C ILE A 332 -0.47 -0.77 -13.57
N TRP A 333 0.58 -0.40 -12.85
CA TRP A 333 1.72 -1.27 -12.55
C TRP A 333 1.59 -1.74 -11.11
N HIS A 334 1.63 -3.05 -10.91
CA HIS A 334 1.46 -3.63 -9.59
C HIS A 334 2.34 -4.86 -9.41
N ALA A 335 3.04 -4.92 -8.27
CA ALA A 335 3.87 -6.05 -7.87
C ALA A 335 3.37 -6.58 -6.52
N PRO A 336 2.26 -7.33 -6.48
CA PRO A 336 1.71 -7.86 -5.23
C PRO A 336 2.55 -8.99 -4.64
N LYS A 337 2.10 -9.51 -3.50
CA LYS A 337 2.74 -10.64 -2.80
C LYS A 337 3.02 -11.84 -3.70
N ASN A 338 2.18 -12.13 -4.69
CA ASN A 338 2.21 -13.39 -5.45
C ASN A 338 3.43 -13.60 -6.37
N GLY A 339 4.28 -12.58 -6.56
CA GLY A 339 5.54 -12.68 -7.30
C GLY A 339 5.47 -12.36 -8.80
N PHE A 340 4.31 -11.97 -9.32
CA PHE A 340 4.13 -11.47 -10.69
C PHE A 340 4.01 -9.95 -10.72
N PHE A 341 4.55 -9.34 -11.76
CA PHE A 341 4.39 -7.91 -12.04
C PHE A 341 3.27 -7.77 -13.07
N PHE A 342 2.19 -7.11 -12.67
CA PHE A 342 1.01 -6.93 -13.51
C PHE A 342 1.06 -5.60 -14.24
N VAL A 343 0.65 -5.64 -15.51
CA VAL A 343 0.27 -4.47 -16.29
C VAL A 343 -1.20 -4.61 -16.64
N ILE A 344 -2.02 -3.71 -16.09
CA ILE A 344 -3.48 -3.75 -16.22
C ILE A 344 -3.94 -2.45 -16.86
N ASP A 345 -4.82 -2.50 -17.86
CA ASP A 345 -5.45 -1.30 -18.41
C ASP A 345 -6.38 -0.69 -17.36
N ARG A 346 -6.02 0.49 -16.86
CA ARG A 346 -6.73 1.12 -15.74
C ARG A 346 -8.08 1.71 -16.14
N THR A 347 -8.43 1.70 -17.43
CA THR A 347 -9.75 2.17 -17.88
C THR A 347 -10.85 1.11 -17.73
N ASN A 348 -10.48 -0.17 -17.72
CA ASN A 348 -11.44 -1.28 -17.80
C ASN A 348 -11.01 -2.58 -17.07
N GLY A 349 -9.83 -2.62 -16.48
CA GLY A 349 -9.33 -3.79 -15.74
C GLY A 349 -8.76 -4.91 -16.60
N LYS A 350 -8.58 -4.71 -17.91
CA LYS A 350 -8.03 -5.75 -18.77
C LYS A 350 -6.56 -6.01 -18.46
N LEU A 351 -6.21 -7.28 -18.22
CA LEU A 351 -4.82 -7.72 -18.12
C LEU A 351 -4.10 -7.52 -19.46
N LEU A 352 -2.94 -6.86 -19.42
CA LEU A 352 -2.05 -6.70 -20.57
C LEU A 352 -0.82 -7.62 -20.47
N SER A 353 -0.28 -7.83 -19.27
CA SER A 353 0.81 -8.77 -18.99
C SER A 353 0.93 -9.09 -17.50
N ALA A 354 1.48 -10.27 -17.20
CA ALA A 354 1.84 -10.70 -15.87
C ALA A 354 3.09 -11.60 -15.93
N GLU A 355 4.27 -11.03 -15.70
CA GLU A 355 5.53 -11.77 -15.72
C GLU A 355 6.15 -11.87 -14.31
N PRO A 356 6.84 -12.97 -13.98
CA PRO A 356 7.41 -13.15 -12.65
C PRO A 356 8.58 -12.18 -12.42
N PHE A 357 8.49 -11.35 -11.37
CA PHE A 357 9.60 -10.48 -10.92
C PHE A 357 10.46 -11.13 -9.83
N ALA A 358 10.04 -12.27 -9.30
CA ALA A 358 10.72 -13.05 -8.27
C ALA A 358 10.64 -14.55 -8.57
N ARG A 359 11.23 -15.37 -7.69
CA ARG A 359 11.03 -16.81 -7.74
C ARG A 359 9.58 -17.14 -7.41
N VAL A 360 8.94 -17.90 -8.29
CA VAL A 360 7.54 -18.33 -8.15
C VAL A 360 7.45 -19.80 -8.54
N ASN A 361 6.66 -20.58 -7.80
CA ASN A 361 6.30 -21.93 -8.23
C ASN A 361 4.81 -22.26 -8.13
N TRP A 362 3.97 -21.50 -7.42
CA TRP A 362 2.53 -21.78 -7.30
C TRP A 362 1.77 -21.68 -8.63
N ALA A 363 2.28 -20.89 -9.57
CA ALA A 363 1.80 -20.77 -10.95
C ALA A 363 2.98 -20.68 -11.91
N SER A 364 2.81 -21.21 -13.13
CA SER A 364 3.83 -21.16 -14.18
C SER A 364 3.76 -19.90 -15.05
N GLY A 365 2.66 -19.15 -14.96
CA GLY A 365 2.39 -17.93 -15.74
C GLY A 365 0.91 -17.58 -15.73
N TYR A 366 0.52 -16.63 -16.58
CA TYR A 366 -0.89 -16.27 -16.81
C TYR A 366 -1.27 -16.55 -18.26
N ASP A 367 -2.45 -17.14 -18.44
CA ASP A 367 -3.12 -17.19 -19.72
C ASP A 367 -3.77 -15.82 -19.99
N LEU A 368 -3.29 -15.11 -21.01
CA LEU A 368 -3.78 -13.77 -21.36
C LEU A 368 -5.15 -13.77 -22.06
N GLU A 369 -5.62 -14.92 -22.57
CA GLU A 369 -6.97 -15.02 -23.15
C GLU A 369 -8.01 -15.08 -22.04
N THR A 370 -7.73 -15.86 -20.99
CA THR A 370 -8.64 -16.03 -19.85
C THR A 370 -8.36 -15.01 -18.73
N GLY A 371 -7.17 -14.43 -18.68
CA GLY A 371 -6.70 -13.54 -17.62
C GLY A 371 -6.41 -14.29 -16.31
N ARG A 372 -6.11 -15.59 -16.35
CA ARG A 372 -6.01 -16.44 -15.16
C ARG A 372 -4.62 -17.06 -15.00
N PRO A 373 -4.16 -17.30 -13.76
CA PRO A 373 -2.92 -18.03 -13.54
C PRO A 373 -3.05 -19.48 -13.98
N VAL A 374 -1.96 -20.03 -14.50
CA VAL A 374 -1.81 -21.46 -14.76
C VAL A 374 -1.19 -22.10 -13.51
N PHE A 375 -2.04 -22.64 -12.65
CA PHE A 375 -1.61 -23.28 -11.40
C PHE A 375 -0.69 -24.48 -11.65
N THR A 376 0.23 -24.71 -10.72
CA THR A 376 1.10 -25.89 -10.69
C THR A 376 0.72 -26.80 -9.51
N GLU A 377 1.23 -28.03 -9.51
CA GLU A 377 1.09 -28.95 -8.38
C GLU A 377 1.85 -28.47 -7.12
N ASP A 378 2.89 -27.65 -7.29
CA ASP A 378 3.65 -27.06 -6.18
C ASP A 378 2.81 -26.08 -5.36
N GLY A 379 1.80 -25.45 -5.96
CA GLY A 379 0.90 -24.53 -5.25
C GLY A 379 -0.22 -25.22 -4.47
N ASP A 380 -0.57 -26.46 -4.85
CA ASP A 380 -1.71 -27.17 -4.28
C ASP A 380 -1.31 -28.01 -3.06
N TYR A 381 -1.55 -27.44 -1.87
CA TYR A 381 -1.25 -28.07 -0.59
C TYR A 381 -2.47 -28.74 0.07
N LYS A 382 -3.57 -28.92 -0.66
CA LYS A 382 -4.82 -29.44 -0.10
C LYS A 382 -4.64 -30.78 0.61
N ASP A 383 -4.03 -31.75 -0.08
CA ASP A 383 -3.91 -33.13 0.38
C ASP A 383 -2.54 -33.44 1.01
N GLU A 384 -1.51 -32.68 0.65
CA GLU A 384 -0.15 -32.87 1.16
C GLU A 384 0.62 -31.54 1.26
N ALA A 385 1.58 -31.48 2.18
CA ALA A 385 2.37 -30.27 2.39
C ALA A 385 3.18 -29.88 1.13
N ARG A 386 3.25 -28.59 0.85
CA ARG A 386 3.98 -28.05 -0.30
C ARG A 386 4.90 -26.91 0.07
N PHE A 387 6.09 -26.91 -0.52
CA PHE A 387 7.01 -25.79 -0.42
C PHE A 387 6.73 -24.77 -1.53
N VAL A 388 6.18 -23.63 -1.14
CA VAL A 388 5.68 -22.61 -2.05
C VAL A 388 6.58 -21.39 -2.03
N TYR A 389 6.83 -20.85 -3.23
CA TYR A 389 7.37 -19.53 -3.47
C TYR A 389 6.34 -18.65 -4.19
N PRO A 390 6.17 -17.40 -3.75
CA PRO A 390 6.74 -16.82 -2.52
C PRO A 390 6.10 -17.37 -1.23
N SER A 391 6.64 -17.01 -0.06
CA SER A 391 5.99 -17.26 1.23
C SER A 391 4.72 -16.41 1.39
N SER A 392 3.94 -16.58 2.47
CA SER A 392 2.83 -15.68 2.82
C SER A 392 3.26 -14.22 3.05
N GLY A 393 4.54 -13.99 3.35
CA GLY A 393 5.13 -12.64 3.35
C GLY A 393 5.18 -12.00 1.95
N GLY A 394 5.04 -12.81 0.90
CA GLY A 394 5.09 -12.42 -0.51
C GLY A 394 6.51 -12.25 -1.04
N ALA A 395 6.60 -12.03 -2.35
CA ALA A 395 7.81 -11.56 -3.02
C ALA A 395 8.02 -10.05 -2.84
N HIS A 396 6.93 -9.33 -2.54
CA HIS A 396 6.88 -7.91 -2.23
C HIS A 396 5.70 -7.71 -1.25
N ASN A 397 5.78 -6.69 -0.39
CA ASN A 397 4.79 -6.45 0.66
C ASN A 397 4.55 -4.93 0.77
N TRP A 398 4.24 -4.40 1.95
CA TRP A 398 3.91 -2.98 2.16
C TRP A 398 5.03 -1.99 1.79
N HIS A 399 6.28 -2.44 1.63
CA HIS A 399 7.38 -1.57 1.26
C HIS A 399 7.05 -0.83 -0.05
N PRO A 400 7.25 0.49 -0.15
CA PRO A 400 6.96 1.20 -1.38
C PRO A 400 7.92 0.81 -2.52
N MET A 401 7.38 0.62 -3.72
CA MET A 401 8.15 0.67 -4.96
C MET A 401 8.21 2.11 -5.51
N ALA A 402 9.17 2.40 -6.39
CA ALA A 402 9.34 3.71 -7.02
C ALA A 402 9.55 3.58 -8.53
N HIS A 403 9.07 4.54 -9.33
CA HIS A 403 9.32 4.60 -10.77
C HIS A 403 10.21 5.80 -11.11
N SER A 404 11.12 5.67 -12.08
CA SER A 404 11.87 6.81 -12.62
C SER A 404 11.52 7.03 -14.09
N PRO A 405 10.87 8.16 -14.45
CA PRO A 405 10.59 8.48 -15.86
C PRO A 405 11.87 8.72 -16.69
N GLU A 406 13.01 8.99 -16.05
CA GLU A 406 14.29 9.17 -16.75
C GLU A 406 14.87 7.84 -17.26
N THR A 407 14.66 6.76 -16.50
CA THR A 407 15.13 5.41 -16.87
C THR A 407 14.04 4.55 -17.49
N GLY A 408 12.77 4.90 -17.25
CA GLY A 408 11.61 4.08 -17.58
C GLY A 408 11.46 2.82 -16.72
N LEU A 409 12.18 2.72 -15.59
CA LEU A 409 12.23 1.53 -14.75
C LEU A 409 11.43 1.69 -13.46
N VAL A 410 10.92 0.57 -12.95
CA VAL A 410 10.32 0.44 -11.61
C VAL A 410 11.32 -0.25 -10.68
N TYR A 411 11.55 0.32 -9.51
CA TYR A 411 12.44 -0.18 -8.48
C TYR A 411 11.64 -0.85 -7.36
N ILE A 412 11.82 -2.16 -7.20
CA ILE A 412 11.00 -3.02 -6.34
C ILE A 412 11.89 -3.62 -5.25
N PRO A 413 11.56 -3.44 -3.96
CA PRO A 413 12.12 -4.24 -2.88
C PRO A 413 11.59 -5.67 -2.96
N VAL A 414 12.45 -6.64 -3.26
CA VAL A 414 12.07 -8.05 -3.45
C VAL A 414 12.56 -8.92 -2.31
N MET A 415 11.66 -9.75 -1.80
CA MET A 415 11.91 -10.83 -0.86
C MET A 415 11.94 -12.16 -1.61
N ASP A 416 13.01 -12.92 -1.45
CA ASP A 416 13.15 -14.28 -1.98
C ASP A 416 13.09 -15.25 -0.80
N VAL A 417 11.86 -15.59 -0.43
CA VAL A 417 11.50 -16.43 0.72
C VAL A 417 10.41 -17.38 0.31
N GLY A 418 10.62 -18.68 0.56
CA GLY A 418 9.61 -19.72 0.41
C GLY A 418 9.22 -20.29 1.77
N VAL A 419 8.04 -20.91 1.85
CA VAL A 419 7.51 -21.54 3.07
C VAL A 419 6.78 -22.82 2.72
N GLU A 420 6.72 -23.76 3.67
CA GLU A 420 5.81 -24.89 3.54
C GLU A 420 4.40 -24.50 3.97
N PHE A 421 3.44 -24.81 3.14
CA PHE A 421 2.02 -24.77 3.46
C PHE A 421 1.51 -26.18 3.67
N ALA A 422 0.75 -26.39 4.75
CA ALA A 422 0.04 -27.62 5.03
C ALA A 422 -1.35 -27.30 5.60
N THR A 423 -2.34 -28.11 5.24
CA THR A 423 -3.73 -27.94 5.71
C THR A 423 -3.82 -28.15 7.22
N ASN A 424 -4.47 -27.20 7.92
CA ASN A 424 -4.88 -27.37 9.31
C ASN A 424 -6.40 -27.52 9.40
N ASN A 425 -6.88 -28.56 10.07
CA ASN A 425 -8.31 -28.85 10.20
C ASN A 425 -9.04 -28.02 11.28
N LYS A 426 -8.42 -26.95 11.81
CA LYS A 426 -9.11 -26.00 12.70
C LYS A 426 -10.18 -25.25 11.90
N THR A 427 -11.45 -25.58 12.15
CA THR A 427 -12.63 -25.03 11.46
C THR A 427 -13.46 -24.09 12.35
N GLU A 428 -12.98 -23.77 13.55
CA GLU A 428 -13.69 -22.92 14.50
C GLU A 428 -13.12 -21.50 14.55
N TYR A 429 -14.00 -20.52 14.40
CA TYR A 429 -13.68 -19.12 14.65
C TYR A 429 -13.76 -18.82 16.16
N THR A 430 -12.73 -18.15 16.70
CA THR A 430 -12.74 -17.59 18.06
C THR A 430 -12.36 -16.12 18.00
N TRP A 431 -13.17 -15.28 18.63
CA TRP A 431 -12.94 -13.83 18.62
C TRP A 431 -11.57 -13.47 19.20
N GLY A 432 -10.79 -12.69 18.45
CA GLY A 432 -9.46 -12.24 18.86
C GLY A 432 -8.36 -13.32 18.83
N GLU A 433 -8.64 -14.46 18.18
CA GLU A 433 -7.62 -15.47 17.85
C GLU A 433 -7.37 -15.54 16.34
N TRP A 434 -6.16 -15.96 15.98
CA TRP A 434 -5.83 -16.26 14.59
C TRP A 434 -6.62 -17.48 14.09
N ASN A 435 -7.08 -17.37 12.85
CA ASN A 435 -7.71 -18.45 12.12
C ASN A 435 -7.19 -18.49 10.68
N LEU A 436 -6.05 -19.17 10.49
CA LEU A 436 -5.39 -19.23 9.18
C LEU A 436 -5.83 -20.45 8.37
N GLY A 437 -6.26 -21.54 9.01
CA GLY A 437 -6.59 -22.80 8.33
C GLY A 437 -5.39 -23.53 7.71
N VAL A 438 -4.17 -23.10 8.06
CA VAL A 438 -2.90 -23.70 7.67
C VAL A 438 -2.02 -23.91 8.90
N GLU A 439 -1.15 -24.92 8.85
CA GLU A 439 -0.09 -25.07 9.84
C GLU A 439 1.08 -24.15 9.47
N MET A 440 1.49 -23.30 10.40
CA MET A 440 2.68 -22.45 10.26
C MET A 440 3.74 -22.89 11.26
N ASP A 441 4.03 -24.19 11.30
CA ASP A 441 5.13 -24.69 12.13
C ASP A 441 6.46 -24.41 11.43
N ALA A 442 7.46 -23.99 12.20
CA ALA A 442 8.82 -23.99 11.69
C ALA A 442 9.18 -25.42 11.27
N PRO A 443 9.85 -25.61 10.12
CA PRO A 443 10.32 -26.93 9.70
C PRO A 443 10.99 -27.64 10.87
N SER A 444 10.59 -28.88 11.19
CA SER A 444 11.32 -29.67 12.20
C SER A 444 12.81 -29.69 11.82
N THR A 445 13.72 -29.60 12.80
CA THR A 445 15.17 -29.53 12.52
C THR A 445 15.70 -30.72 11.71
N ASP A 446 14.98 -31.83 11.73
CA ASP A 446 15.32 -33.08 11.03
C ASP A 446 14.64 -33.18 9.65
N SER A 447 13.85 -32.18 9.26
CA SER A 447 13.20 -32.14 7.96
C SER A 447 14.22 -31.83 6.86
N ALA A 448 14.08 -32.48 5.70
CA ALA A 448 14.81 -32.11 4.49
C ALA A 448 14.65 -30.61 4.16
N MET A 449 13.53 -30.02 4.59
CA MET A 449 13.21 -28.60 4.48
C MET A 449 14.10 -27.70 5.34
N PHE A 450 14.29 -28.00 6.63
CA PHE A 450 15.19 -27.23 7.49
C PHE A 450 16.62 -27.23 6.93
N LEU A 451 17.07 -28.41 6.47
CA LEU A 451 18.38 -28.58 5.85
C LEU A 451 18.49 -27.74 4.56
N LYS A 452 17.46 -27.73 3.71
CA LYS A 452 17.43 -26.92 2.48
C LYS A 452 17.45 -25.42 2.77
N MET A 453 16.70 -24.95 3.77
CA MET A 453 16.72 -23.54 4.19
C MET A 453 18.10 -23.11 4.70
N LEU A 454 18.75 -23.96 5.51
CA LEU A 454 20.12 -23.73 6.00
C LEU A 454 21.15 -23.70 4.86
N ILE A 455 21.03 -24.61 3.87
CA ILE A 455 21.93 -24.70 2.72
C ILE A 455 21.75 -23.51 1.77
N GLU A 456 20.51 -23.12 1.47
CA GLU A 456 20.20 -22.06 0.49
C GLU A 456 20.34 -20.63 1.07
N ARG A 457 20.50 -20.49 2.39
CA ARG A 457 20.54 -19.20 3.13
C ARG A 457 19.33 -18.31 2.82
N ILE A 458 18.14 -18.91 2.90
CA ILE A 458 16.86 -18.22 2.76
C ILE A 458 16.52 -17.67 4.16
N PRO A 459 16.33 -16.36 4.35
CA PRO A 459 15.82 -15.39 3.38
C PRO A 459 16.89 -14.53 2.68
N LYS A 460 16.65 -14.19 1.40
CA LYS A 460 17.43 -13.18 0.66
C LYS A 460 16.55 -11.98 0.32
N GLY A 461 17.08 -10.79 0.53
CA GLY A 461 16.48 -9.54 0.05
C GLY A 461 17.25 -8.99 -1.15
N SER A 462 16.55 -8.32 -2.07
CA SER A 462 17.20 -7.60 -3.17
C SER A 462 16.41 -6.36 -3.58
N LEU A 463 17.09 -5.35 -4.12
CA LEU A 463 16.47 -4.30 -4.90
C LEU A 463 16.49 -4.73 -6.37
N LEU A 464 15.33 -4.73 -7.02
CA LEU A 464 15.17 -5.05 -8.44
C LEU A 464 14.84 -3.78 -9.22
N ALA A 465 15.58 -3.49 -10.29
CA ALA A 465 15.12 -2.58 -11.33
C ALA A 465 14.43 -3.41 -12.41
N TRP A 466 13.13 -3.18 -12.59
CA TRP A 466 12.25 -3.87 -13.52
C TRP A 466 11.89 -2.94 -14.68
N ASP A 467 11.98 -3.43 -15.92
CA ASP A 467 11.44 -2.74 -17.08
C ASP A 467 9.96 -3.10 -17.20
N PRO A 468 9.03 -2.17 -16.93
CA PRO A 468 7.61 -2.47 -16.91
C PRO A 468 7.04 -2.66 -18.31
N VAL A 469 7.72 -2.22 -19.38
CA VAL A 469 7.26 -2.38 -20.77
C VAL A 469 7.77 -3.68 -21.36
N GLN A 470 9.05 -3.99 -21.15
CA GLN A 470 9.67 -5.23 -21.61
C GLN A 470 9.38 -6.42 -20.69
N GLN A 471 8.80 -6.16 -19.51
CA GLN A 471 8.44 -7.16 -18.51
C GLN A 471 9.60 -8.07 -18.13
N LYS A 472 10.75 -7.44 -17.82
CA LYS A 472 11.97 -8.17 -17.42
C LYS A 472 12.84 -7.36 -16.47
N ALA A 473 13.69 -8.07 -15.74
CA ALA A 473 14.71 -7.46 -14.90
C ALA A 473 15.75 -6.70 -15.76
N ALA A 474 15.97 -5.43 -15.45
CA ALA A 474 17.10 -4.66 -15.98
C ALA A 474 18.37 -4.92 -15.14
N CYS A 475 18.24 -4.85 -13.81
CA CYS A 475 19.33 -5.05 -12.84
C CYS A 475 18.78 -5.58 -11.51
N ARG A 476 19.60 -6.29 -10.72
CA ARG A 476 19.27 -6.73 -9.36
C ARG A 476 20.46 -6.57 -8.42
N TRP A 477 20.23 -6.00 -7.24
CA TRP A 477 21.22 -5.82 -6.19
C TRP A 477 20.79 -6.57 -4.94
N PHE A 478 21.57 -7.56 -4.50
CA PHE A 478 21.27 -8.33 -3.29
C PHE A 478 21.78 -7.62 -2.04
N CYS A 479 20.99 -7.65 -0.97
CA CYS A 479 21.44 -7.26 0.36
C CYS A 479 22.58 -8.19 0.79
N ARG A 480 23.67 -7.62 1.31
CA ARG A 480 24.84 -8.38 1.80
C ARG A 480 24.64 -8.87 3.22
#